data_AF-S2NY11-F1
#
_entry.id   AF-S2NY11-F1
#
_cell.length_a   1.000
_cell.length_b   1.000
_cell.length_c   1.000
_cell.angle_alpha   90.00
_cell.angle_beta   90.00
_cell.angle_gamma   90.00
#
_symmetry.space_group_name_H-M   'P 1'
#
loop_
_entity.id
_entity.type
_entity.pdbx_description
1 polymer ?
#
loop_
_entity_poly.entity_id
_entity_poly.type
_entity_poly.pdbx_seq_one_letter_code
_entity_poly.pdbx_strand_id
1 'polypeptide(L)'
;MSEAKLYAVKNDEGKYWNFADRDGFFESDFASCSATDDERYTKNVVRDHGGHVVTLIEEPEKVVLTKEQAQIVEDAHDNKFPADYITGNSDHEKLLMEAFVNGYTVEKEKKYNVKVPYAEGWHFQKYSPESKRGLHNNWRPFPAKDVDSNMSKNLFLFTEAEIEHYGLQDCEKEEVADDDIR
;
A
#
# COMPACT_ATOMS: atom_id res chain seq x y z
N MET A 1 1.01 -11.37 20.58
CA MET A 1 1.94 -12.34 19.94
C MET A 1 3.17 -11.55 19.59
N SER A 2 4.32 -11.84 20.20
CA SER A 2 5.59 -11.21 19.81
C SER A 2 6.07 -11.82 18.50
N GLU A 3 6.22 -11.00 17.46
CA GLU A 3 6.81 -11.39 16.17
C GLU A 3 8.29 -11.74 16.36
N ALA A 4 8.57 -12.96 16.82
CA ALA A 4 9.94 -13.46 16.89
C ALA A 4 10.41 -13.74 15.46
N LYS A 5 11.26 -12.86 14.91
CA LYS A 5 11.92 -13.07 13.62
C LYS A 5 13.02 -14.10 13.79
N LEU A 6 12.91 -15.22 13.07
CA LEU A 6 13.93 -16.26 13.00
C LEU A 6 14.75 -16.10 11.70
N TYR A 7 16.06 -16.15 11.85
CA TYR A 7 17.05 -16.02 10.80
C TYR A 7 17.81 -17.33 10.64
N ALA A 8 18.10 -17.69 9.40
CA ALA A 8 19.04 -18.75 9.05
C ALA A 8 20.14 -18.15 8.16
N VAL A 9 21.33 -18.75 8.11
CA VAL A 9 22.36 -18.38 7.12
C VAL A 9 22.58 -19.56 6.19
N LYS A 10 22.47 -19.33 4.88
CA LYS A 10 22.62 -20.35 3.85
C LYS A 10 23.80 -19.99 2.95
N ASN A 11 24.65 -20.97 2.63
CA ASN A 11 25.73 -20.78 1.67
C ASN A 11 25.28 -21.10 0.23
N ASP A 12 26.16 -20.86 -0.74
CA ASP A 12 25.85 -21.07 -2.17
C ASP A 12 25.68 -22.56 -2.55
N GLU A 13 26.15 -23.47 -1.69
CA GLU A 13 25.92 -24.92 -1.81
C GLU A 13 24.56 -25.36 -1.25
N GLY A 14 23.79 -24.42 -0.68
CA GLY A 14 22.49 -24.68 -0.09
C GLY A 14 22.52 -25.27 1.32
N LYS A 15 23.68 -25.30 1.98
CA LYS A 15 23.87 -25.73 3.37
C LYS A 15 23.61 -24.58 4.35
N TYR A 16 23.19 -24.93 5.56
CA TYR A 16 22.82 -24.00 6.62
C TYR A 16 23.89 -23.93 7.69
N TRP A 17 24.14 -22.72 8.20
CA TRP A 17 25.04 -22.52 9.33
C TRP A 17 24.49 -23.18 10.59
N ASN A 18 25.34 -23.94 11.29
CA ASN A 18 24.99 -24.54 12.56
C ASN A 18 25.23 -23.55 13.71
N PHE A 19 24.16 -23.00 14.27
CA PHE A 19 24.18 -22.05 15.38
C PHE A 19 24.45 -22.69 16.75
N ALA A 20 24.19 -24.00 16.91
CA ALA A 20 24.41 -24.70 18.16
C ALA A 20 25.91 -24.94 18.40
N ASP A 21 26.60 -25.54 17.43
CA ASP A 21 28.02 -25.86 17.54
C ASP A 21 28.94 -24.77 16.96
N ARG A 22 28.37 -23.85 16.15
CA ARG A 22 29.05 -22.66 15.59
C ARG A 22 30.28 -23.02 14.76
N ASP A 23 30.21 -24.15 14.06
CA ASP A 23 31.37 -24.87 13.52
C ASP A 23 31.33 -25.04 11.99
N GLY A 24 30.25 -24.64 11.32
CA GLY A 24 30.23 -24.63 9.85
C GLY A 24 28.85 -24.69 9.21
N PHE A 25 28.87 -24.88 7.90
CA PHE A 25 27.68 -25.08 7.06
C PHE A 25 27.41 -26.57 6.84
N PHE A 26 26.23 -27.02 7.20
CA PHE A 26 25.79 -28.41 7.07
C PHE A 26 24.50 -28.51 6.28
N GLU A 27 24.23 -29.67 5.71
CA GLU A 27 22.89 -29.96 5.19
C GLU A 27 21.85 -29.82 6.29
N SER A 28 20.62 -29.44 5.93
CA SER A 28 19.57 -29.13 6.91
C SER A 28 19.30 -30.26 7.90
N ASP A 29 19.48 -31.51 7.47
CA ASP A 29 19.25 -32.71 8.30
C ASP A 29 20.38 -32.97 9.30
N PHE A 30 21.54 -32.33 9.11
CA PHE A 30 22.74 -32.50 9.94
C PHE A 30 23.06 -31.28 10.82
N ALA A 31 22.50 -30.10 10.50
CA ALA A 31 22.63 -28.92 11.34
C ALA A 31 21.78 -29.08 12.61
N SER A 32 22.43 -29.19 13.77
CA SER A 32 21.74 -29.34 15.07
C SER A 32 20.87 -28.13 15.43
N CYS A 33 21.23 -26.94 14.94
CA CYS A 33 20.38 -25.75 14.98
C CYS A 33 20.68 -24.83 13.79
N SER A 34 19.76 -24.71 12.84
CA SER A 34 19.93 -23.88 11.62
C SER A 34 19.27 -22.51 11.69
N ALA A 35 18.67 -22.16 12.85
CA ALA A 35 17.88 -20.95 13.05
C ALA A 35 18.29 -20.21 14.35
N THR A 36 18.23 -18.88 14.33
CA THR A 36 18.41 -18.04 15.52
C THR A 36 17.52 -16.79 15.46
N ASP A 37 17.16 -16.23 16.60
CA ASP A 37 16.51 -14.92 16.72
C ASP A 37 17.51 -13.76 16.84
N ASP A 38 18.82 -14.04 16.93
CA ASP A 38 19.87 -13.04 17.03
C ASP A 38 20.33 -12.54 15.65
N GLU A 39 19.74 -11.42 15.22
CA GLU A 39 20.09 -10.74 13.97
C GLU A 39 21.57 -10.31 13.93
N ARG A 40 22.14 -9.89 15.06
CA ARG A 40 23.54 -9.42 15.13
C ARG A 40 24.48 -10.59 14.94
N TYR A 41 24.21 -11.72 15.57
CA TYR A 41 24.99 -12.93 15.42
C TYR A 41 24.94 -13.43 13.97
N THR A 42 23.75 -13.43 13.37
CA THR A 42 23.55 -13.80 11.96
C THR A 42 24.40 -12.94 11.01
N LYS A 43 24.43 -11.61 11.22
CA LYS A 43 25.27 -10.69 10.43
C LYS A 43 26.77 -10.96 10.61
N ASN A 44 27.20 -11.31 11.81
CA ASN A 44 28.60 -11.68 12.06
C ASN A 44 28.95 -12.98 11.33
N VAL A 45 28.08 -14.00 11.35
CA VAL A 45 28.29 -15.25 10.60
C VAL A 45 28.46 -14.97 9.11
N VAL A 46 27.57 -14.15 8.51
CA VAL A 46 27.69 -13.77 7.09
C VAL A 46 29.01 -13.06 6.80
N ARG A 47 29.43 -12.13 7.67
CA ARG A 47 30.70 -11.41 7.51
C ARG A 47 31.91 -12.33 7.61
N ASP A 48 31.92 -13.23 8.59
CA ASP A 48 33.10 -13.98 8.99
C ASP A 48 33.23 -15.32 8.22
N HIS A 49 32.10 -15.89 7.80
CA HIS A 49 32.03 -17.22 7.16
C HIS A 49 31.34 -17.23 5.79
N GLY A 50 30.78 -16.10 5.35
CA GLY A 50 30.07 -16.00 4.06
C GLY A 50 28.61 -16.47 4.12
N GLY A 51 28.01 -16.68 2.94
CA GLY A 51 26.59 -17.01 2.80
C GLY A 51 25.67 -15.79 2.86
N HIS A 52 24.37 -16.03 2.95
CA HIS A 52 23.34 -15.00 3.02
C HIS A 52 22.28 -15.35 4.06
N VAL A 53 21.69 -14.32 4.66
CA VAL A 53 20.59 -14.49 5.60
C VAL A 53 19.33 -14.88 4.85
N VAL A 54 18.67 -15.94 5.30
CA VAL A 54 17.37 -16.40 4.83
C VAL A 54 16.39 -16.26 5.99
N THR A 55 15.27 -15.60 5.76
CA THR A 55 14.16 -15.54 6.73
C THR A 55 13.37 -16.85 6.66
N LEU A 56 13.17 -17.49 7.81
CA LEU A 56 12.48 -18.79 7.88
C LEU A 56 10.96 -18.68 7.79
N ILE A 57 10.44 -17.47 8.01
CA ILE A 57 9.04 -17.15 7.85
C ILE A 57 8.96 -16.25 6.62
N GLU A 58 8.41 -16.78 5.54
CA GLU A 58 8.00 -15.97 4.39
C GLU A 58 6.90 -15.03 4.90
N GLU A 59 7.07 -13.71 4.70
CA GLU A 59 6.01 -12.77 5.04
C GLU A 59 4.76 -13.17 4.25
N PRO A 60 3.60 -13.30 4.92
CA PRO A 60 2.41 -13.76 4.23
C PRO A 60 2.05 -12.77 3.12
N GLU A 61 1.55 -13.30 2.00
CA GLU A 61 1.12 -12.48 0.87
C GLU A 61 0.06 -11.48 1.34
N LYS A 62 0.34 -10.19 1.16
CA LYS A 62 -0.55 -9.11 1.58
C LYS A 62 -1.74 -9.01 0.63
N VAL A 63 -2.91 -8.83 1.22
CA VAL A 63 -4.15 -8.68 0.45
C VAL A 63 -4.25 -7.25 -0.10
N VAL A 64 -4.74 -7.08 -1.33
CA VAL A 64 -5.06 -5.75 -1.87
C VAL A 64 -6.50 -5.39 -1.47
N LEU A 65 -6.67 -4.29 -0.76
CA LEU A 65 -7.97 -3.78 -0.29
C LEU A 65 -8.33 -2.44 -0.91
N THR A 66 -9.62 -2.16 -1.04
CA THR A 66 -10.07 -0.78 -1.25
C THR A 66 -9.87 0.05 0.02
N LYS A 67 -9.93 1.38 -0.10
CA LYS A 67 -9.82 2.29 1.05
C LYS A 67 -10.90 2.03 2.12
N GLU A 68 -12.12 1.73 1.69
CA GLU A 68 -13.25 1.43 2.57
C GLU A 68 -13.04 0.10 3.31
N GLN A 69 -12.58 -0.93 2.60
CA GLN A 69 -12.24 -2.22 3.18
C GLN A 69 -11.08 -2.12 4.18
N ALA A 70 -10.04 -1.35 3.84
CA ALA A 70 -8.92 -1.07 4.73
C ALA A 70 -9.38 -0.40 6.03
N GLN A 71 -10.29 0.58 5.94
CA GLN A 71 -10.86 1.23 7.13
C GLN A 71 -11.57 0.22 8.05
N ILE A 72 -12.33 -0.73 7.48
CA ILE A 72 -12.99 -1.78 8.27
C ILE A 72 -11.97 -2.64 9.02
N VAL A 73 -10.84 -2.97 8.39
CA VAL A 73 -9.76 -3.75 9.04
C VAL A 73 -9.09 -2.95 10.15
N GLU A 74 -8.83 -1.65 9.93
CA GLU A 74 -8.27 -0.76 10.96
C GLU A 74 -9.21 -0.65 12.17
N ASP A 75 -10.50 -0.37 11.93
CA ASP A 75 -11.50 -0.23 12.99
C ASP A 75 -11.72 -1.55 13.73
N ALA A 76 -11.57 -2.70 13.05
CA ALA A 76 -11.64 -4.02 13.65
C ALA A 76 -10.52 -4.26 14.67
N HIS A 77 -9.32 -3.71 14.46
CA HIS A 77 -8.18 -3.88 15.39
C HIS A 77 -8.45 -3.25 16.77
N ASP A 78 -9.20 -2.14 16.80
CA ASP A 78 -9.59 -1.45 18.02
C ASP A 78 -10.88 -2.00 18.63
N ASN A 79 -11.57 -2.91 17.94
CA ASN A 79 -12.81 -3.49 18.41
C ASN A 79 -12.56 -4.61 19.44
N LYS A 80 -13.47 -4.73 20.41
CA LYS A 80 -13.47 -5.82 21.38
C LYS A 80 -13.65 -7.20 20.74
N PHE A 81 -14.40 -7.26 19.64
CA PHE A 81 -14.65 -8.49 18.88
C PHE A 81 -14.38 -8.25 17.38
N PRO A 82 -13.10 -8.29 16.96
CA PRO A 82 -12.70 -7.95 15.58
C PRO A 82 -13.44 -8.78 14.51
N ALA A 83 -13.61 -10.09 14.75
CA ALA A 83 -14.31 -10.97 13.81
C ALA A 83 -15.79 -10.59 13.64
N ASP A 84 -16.50 -10.30 14.74
CA ASP A 84 -17.90 -9.86 14.71
C ASP A 84 -18.04 -8.50 14.02
N TYR A 85 -17.08 -7.59 14.23
CA TYR A 85 -17.04 -6.31 13.56
C TYR A 85 -16.86 -6.45 12.04
N ILE A 86 -15.94 -7.30 11.60
CA ILE A 86 -15.71 -7.56 10.17
C ILE A 86 -16.98 -8.14 9.52
N THR A 87 -17.58 -9.17 10.12
CA THR A 87 -18.83 -9.80 9.66
C THR A 87 -20.01 -8.82 9.64
N GLY A 88 -20.09 -7.91 10.60
CA GLY A 88 -21.16 -6.91 10.65
C GLY A 88 -21.04 -5.76 9.64
N ASN A 89 -19.85 -5.52 9.08
CA ASN A 89 -19.58 -4.36 8.23
C ASN A 89 -19.22 -4.72 6.78
N SER A 90 -19.08 -6.00 6.43
CA SER A 90 -18.80 -6.40 5.05
C SER A 90 -19.21 -7.83 4.73
N ASP A 91 -19.73 -8.05 3.53
CA ASP A 91 -19.93 -9.40 2.97
C ASP A 91 -18.61 -10.07 2.52
N HIS A 92 -17.48 -9.33 2.53
CA HIS A 92 -16.15 -9.80 2.12
C HIS A 92 -15.34 -10.37 3.30
N GLU A 93 -16.00 -11.03 4.25
CA GLU A 93 -15.42 -11.46 5.52
C GLU A 93 -14.10 -12.21 5.36
N LYS A 94 -14.04 -13.20 4.46
CA LYS A 94 -12.84 -14.01 4.24
C LYS A 94 -11.64 -13.15 3.86
N LEU A 95 -11.84 -12.22 2.93
CA LEU A 95 -10.80 -11.34 2.40
C LEU A 95 -10.33 -10.35 3.48
N LEU A 96 -11.24 -9.81 4.28
CA LEU A 96 -10.90 -8.91 5.39
C LEU A 96 -10.24 -9.64 6.56
N MET A 97 -10.63 -10.89 6.85
CA MET A 97 -9.97 -11.74 7.84
C MET A 97 -8.55 -12.12 7.42
N GLU A 98 -8.35 -12.43 6.14
CA GLU A 98 -7.01 -12.67 5.58
C GLU A 98 -6.15 -11.40 5.68
N ALA A 99 -6.69 -10.22 5.33
CA ALA A 99 -6.02 -8.94 5.47
C ALA A 99 -5.69 -8.58 6.93
N PHE A 100 -6.59 -8.88 7.87
CA PHE A 100 -6.38 -8.64 9.30
C PHE A 100 -5.23 -9.45 9.88
N VAL A 101 -5.00 -10.67 9.35
CA VAL A 101 -3.94 -11.58 9.84
C VAL A 101 -2.62 -11.39 9.08
N ASN A 102 -2.67 -11.29 7.75
CA ASN A 102 -1.50 -11.25 6.88
C ASN A 102 -1.02 -9.82 6.58
N GLY A 103 -1.84 -8.82 6.91
CA GLY A 103 -1.67 -7.44 6.47
C GLY A 103 -2.24 -7.20 5.06
N TYR A 104 -2.32 -5.92 4.70
CA TYR A 104 -2.86 -5.49 3.41
C TYR A 104 -2.06 -4.34 2.79
N THR A 105 -2.34 -4.10 1.51
CA THR A 105 -1.99 -2.88 0.79
C THR A 105 -3.27 -2.24 0.27
N VAL A 106 -3.35 -0.91 0.32
CA VAL A 106 -4.52 -0.19 -0.20
C VAL A 106 -4.35 0.06 -1.69
N GLU A 107 -5.34 -0.34 -2.49
CA GLU A 107 -5.42 0.00 -3.89
C GLU A 107 -5.43 1.53 -4.03
N LYS A 108 -4.48 2.07 -4.79
CA LYS A 108 -4.41 3.51 -5.03
C LYS A 108 -5.62 3.90 -5.86
N GLU A 109 -6.43 4.82 -5.32
CA GLU A 109 -7.57 5.36 -6.03
C GLU A 109 -7.10 6.08 -7.30
N LYS A 110 -7.63 5.65 -8.45
CA LYS A 110 -7.31 6.27 -9.73
C LYS A 110 -7.82 7.70 -9.78
N LYS A 111 -6.96 8.60 -10.25
CA LYS A 111 -7.27 10.01 -10.41
C LYS A 111 -7.15 10.40 -11.87
N TYR A 112 -8.00 11.33 -12.28
CA TYR A 112 -8.12 11.75 -13.67
C TYR A 112 -8.14 13.27 -13.79
N ASN A 113 -7.45 13.78 -14.80
CA ASN A 113 -7.71 15.11 -15.32
C ASN A 113 -8.88 15.01 -16.31
N VAL A 114 -9.92 15.81 -16.07
CA VAL A 114 -11.10 15.83 -16.94
C VAL A 114 -11.01 17.03 -17.87
N LYS A 115 -10.94 16.77 -19.18
CA LYS A 115 -10.82 17.81 -20.21
C LYS A 115 -12.15 18.50 -20.45
N VAL A 116 -12.06 19.80 -20.75
CA VAL A 116 -13.23 20.60 -21.11
C VAL A 116 -13.52 20.41 -22.60
N PRO A 117 -14.75 20.00 -22.99
CA PRO A 117 -15.11 19.85 -24.39
C PRO A 117 -14.88 21.13 -25.18
N TYR A 118 -14.32 21.00 -26.39
CA TYR A 118 -14.06 22.12 -27.32
C TYR A 118 -13.08 23.20 -26.81
N ALA A 119 -12.33 22.93 -25.74
CA ALA A 119 -11.32 23.84 -25.20
C ALA A 119 -9.98 23.10 -24.96
N GLU A 120 -9.09 23.16 -25.94
CA GLU A 120 -7.79 22.48 -25.89
C GLU A 120 -6.90 23.04 -24.77
N GLY A 121 -6.34 22.15 -23.95
CA GLY A 121 -5.48 22.51 -22.81
C GLY A 121 -6.23 23.08 -21.60
N TRP A 122 -7.56 22.90 -21.55
CA TRP A 122 -8.38 23.24 -20.39
C TRP A 122 -8.89 21.98 -19.70
N HIS A 123 -8.80 21.99 -18.38
CA HIS A 123 -9.34 20.94 -17.52
C HIS A 123 -10.38 21.51 -16.57
N PHE A 124 -11.24 20.64 -16.06
CA PHE A 124 -12.08 21.00 -14.92
C PHE A 124 -11.21 21.12 -13.67
N GLN A 125 -11.53 22.11 -12.85
CA GLN A 125 -10.91 22.33 -11.56
C GLN A 125 -12.00 22.32 -10.49
N LYS A 126 -11.76 21.59 -9.40
CA LYS A 126 -12.58 21.59 -8.20
C LYS A 126 -12.60 22.97 -7.57
N TYR A 127 -13.74 23.30 -6.96
CA TYR A 127 -13.81 24.50 -6.14
C TYR A 127 -12.93 24.35 -4.89
N SER A 128 -12.19 25.41 -4.57
CA SER A 128 -11.47 25.58 -3.32
C SER A 128 -11.58 27.05 -2.89
N PRO A 129 -11.59 27.36 -1.59
CA PRO A 129 -11.47 28.75 -1.12
C PRO A 129 -10.24 29.48 -1.71
N GLU A 130 -9.18 28.72 -2.01
CA GLU A 130 -7.94 29.22 -2.62
C GLU A 130 -8.11 29.56 -4.11
N SER A 131 -9.11 28.97 -4.78
CA SER A 131 -9.26 29.09 -6.23
C SER A 131 -9.87 30.41 -6.73
N LYS A 132 -10.18 31.34 -5.80
CA LYS A 132 -10.49 32.78 -5.96
C LYS A 132 -11.36 33.21 -7.15
N ARG A 133 -12.01 32.30 -7.88
CA ARG A 133 -13.02 32.62 -8.90
C ARG A 133 -14.39 32.77 -8.25
N GLY A 134 -14.50 33.83 -7.45
CA GLY A 134 -15.73 34.54 -7.10
C GLY A 134 -16.74 33.81 -6.21
N LEU A 135 -17.48 34.59 -5.42
CA LEU A 135 -18.64 34.21 -4.59
C LEU A 135 -19.83 33.60 -5.39
N HIS A 136 -19.63 33.25 -6.66
CA HIS A 136 -20.66 32.83 -7.61
C HIS A 136 -20.48 31.42 -8.17
N ASN A 137 -19.46 30.67 -7.76
CA ASN A 137 -19.43 29.25 -8.09
C ASN A 137 -20.35 28.48 -7.12
N ASN A 138 -21.31 27.75 -7.66
CA ASN A 138 -22.21 26.89 -6.86
C ASN A 138 -21.48 25.61 -6.40
N TRP A 139 -20.24 25.72 -5.93
CA TRP A 139 -19.41 24.57 -5.51
C TRP A 139 -19.18 23.53 -6.62
N ARG A 140 -19.45 23.89 -7.88
CA ARG A 140 -19.27 23.02 -9.04
C ARG A 140 -17.86 23.18 -9.62
N PRO A 141 -17.32 22.13 -10.25
CA PRO A 141 -16.10 22.23 -11.03
C PRO A 141 -16.25 23.26 -12.14
N PHE A 142 -15.17 23.96 -12.45
CA PHE A 142 -15.17 24.97 -13.51
C PHE A 142 -13.94 24.83 -14.41
N PRO A 143 -14.03 25.25 -15.69
CA PRO A 143 -12.90 25.25 -16.61
C PRO A 143 -11.75 26.14 -16.12
N ALA A 144 -10.55 25.56 -16.02
CA ALA A 144 -9.32 26.27 -15.76
C ALA A 144 -8.19 25.74 -16.65
N LYS A 145 -7.19 26.59 -16.90
CA LYS A 145 -6.03 26.25 -17.70
C LYS A 145 -4.87 25.89 -16.78
N ASP A 146 -4.25 24.73 -16.99
CA ASP A 146 -3.20 24.19 -16.10
C ASP A 146 -2.03 25.15 -15.84
N VAL A 147 -1.78 26.07 -16.78
CA VAL A 147 -0.64 27.01 -16.75
C VAL A 147 -0.90 28.25 -15.88
N ASP A 148 -2.15 28.55 -15.55
CA ASP A 148 -2.53 29.83 -14.88
C ASP A 148 -2.69 29.70 -13.36
N SER A 149 -2.68 28.49 -12.81
CA SER A 149 -2.98 28.26 -11.40
C SER A 149 -1.71 27.95 -10.61
N ASN A 150 -1.28 28.90 -9.78
CA ASN A 150 -0.35 28.67 -8.66
C ASN A 150 -1.04 27.85 -7.52
N MET A 151 -1.92 26.92 -7.89
CA MET A 151 -2.79 26.16 -7.01
C MET A 151 -2.42 24.68 -7.04
N SER A 152 -2.84 23.95 -6.01
CA SER A 152 -2.57 22.52 -5.90
C SER A 152 -3.07 21.76 -7.13
N LYS A 153 -2.19 20.96 -7.75
CA LYS A 153 -2.54 20.02 -8.84
C LYS A 153 -3.68 19.08 -8.45
N ASN A 154 -3.84 18.78 -7.16
CA ASN A 154 -4.94 17.96 -6.65
C ASN A 154 -6.33 18.54 -6.92
N LEU A 155 -6.45 19.85 -7.20
CA LEU A 155 -7.73 20.46 -7.57
C LEU A 155 -8.17 20.08 -9.00
N PHE A 156 -7.27 19.60 -9.84
CA PHE A 156 -7.58 19.18 -11.22
C PHE A 156 -7.83 17.68 -11.32
N LEU A 157 -7.52 16.94 -10.26
CA LEU A 157 -7.62 15.49 -10.21
C LEU A 157 -8.96 15.04 -9.62
N PHE A 158 -9.71 14.26 -10.37
CA PHE A 158 -11.01 13.70 -9.97
C PHE A 158 -10.95 12.18 -9.85
N THR A 159 -11.70 11.63 -8.91
CA THR A 159 -11.98 10.19 -8.84
C THR A 159 -13.18 9.86 -9.75
N GLU A 160 -13.38 8.59 -10.12
CA GLU A 160 -14.56 8.18 -10.91
C GLU A 160 -15.87 8.60 -10.24
N ALA A 161 -15.96 8.45 -8.92
CA ALA A 161 -17.14 8.82 -8.15
C ALA A 161 -17.40 10.33 -8.20
N GLU A 162 -16.36 11.16 -8.17
CA GLU A 162 -16.51 12.61 -8.34
C GLU A 162 -16.93 12.99 -9.76
N ILE A 163 -16.39 12.32 -10.79
CA ILE A 163 -16.79 12.53 -12.19
C ILE A 163 -18.28 12.23 -12.37
N GLU A 164 -18.76 11.12 -11.81
CA GLU A 164 -20.18 10.77 -11.81
C GLU A 164 -21.01 11.81 -11.03
N HIS A 165 -20.58 12.17 -9.82
CA HIS A 165 -21.27 13.13 -8.96
C HIS A 165 -21.44 14.50 -9.65
N TYR A 166 -20.43 14.94 -10.40
CA TYR A 166 -20.48 16.20 -11.13
C TYR A 166 -21.12 16.10 -12.53
N GLY A 167 -21.49 14.89 -12.97
CA GLY A 167 -22.08 14.66 -14.29
C GLY A 167 -21.09 14.90 -15.43
N LEU A 168 -19.81 14.61 -15.22
CA LEU A 168 -18.73 14.80 -16.18
C LEU A 168 -18.38 13.50 -16.94
N GLN A 169 -19.26 12.50 -16.90
CA GLN A 169 -19.02 11.17 -17.48
C GLN A 169 -18.81 11.20 -19.00
N ASP A 170 -19.41 12.17 -19.69
CA ASP A 170 -19.29 12.36 -21.14
C ASP A 170 -18.02 13.13 -21.55
N CYS A 171 -17.23 13.62 -20.59
CA CYS A 171 -16.00 14.37 -20.85
C CYS A 171 -14.81 13.43 -21.03
N GLU A 172 -13.86 13.82 -21.87
CA GLU A 172 -12.59 13.08 -22.00
C GLU A 172 -11.81 13.16 -20.69
N LYS A 173 -11.35 12.02 -20.19
CA LYS A 173 -10.58 11.90 -18.96
C LYS A 173 -9.22 11.27 -19.23
N GLU A 174 -8.20 11.76 -18.56
CA GLU A 174 -6.82 11.31 -18.66
C GLU A 174 -6.36 10.81 -17.29
N GLU A 175 -6.03 9.51 -17.19
CA GLU A 175 -5.55 8.90 -15.95
C GLU A 175 -4.18 9.48 -15.61
N VAL A 176 -4.04 10.03 -14.41
CA VAL A 176 -2.79 10.61 -13.93
C VAL A 176 -2.15 9.65 -12.94
N ALA A 177 -0.94 9.20 -13.24
CA ALA A 177 -0.17 8.37 -12.33
C ALA A 177 0.34 9.19 -11.13
N ASP A 178 0.34 8.58 -9.96
CA ASP A 178 0.71 9.20 -8.67
C ASP A 178 2.15 9.79 -8.68
N ASP A 179 3.03 9.29 -9.56
CA ASP A 179 4.41 9.76 -9.74
C ASP A 179 4.50 11.18 -10.35
N ASP A 180 3.43 11.68 -10.98
CA ASP A 180 3.36 13.03 -11.57
C ASP A 180 2.85 14.10 -10.58
N ILE A 181 2.42 13.67 -9.39
CA ILE A 181 1.91 14.51 -8.30
C ILE A 181 3.06 14.88 -7.36
N ARG A 182 4.06 15.59 -7.89
CA ARG A 182 5.14 16.22 -7.12
C ARG A 182 5.01 17.75 -7.11
#